data_AF-A0A016TTN4-F1
#
_entry.id   AF-A0A016TTN4-F1
#
_cell.length_a   1.000
_cell.length_b   1.000
_cell.length_c   1.000
_cell.angle_alpha   90.00
_cell.angle_beta   90.00
_cell.angle_gamma   90.00
#
_symmetry.space_group_name_H-M   'P 1'
#
loop_
_entity.id
_entity.type
_entity.pdbx_description
1 polymer ?
#
loop_
_entity_poly.entity_id
_entity_poly.type
_entity_poly.pdbx_seq_one_letter_code
_entity_poly.pdbx_strand_id
1 'polypeptide(L)'
;MEKASLIPETSRSSLASGHEPNKDGSMAPPATNMEKMVYDCSVEASAQRSANTCTGQLSDPSTRPGLKENPNNIYDMSLSPEEAAEQAMSKWWGQLARNGVPSNMLFSSAVRHRQPPNTVTRFTKVK
;
A
#
# COMPACT_ATOMS: atom_id res chain seq x y z
N MET A 1 -2.04 -14.01 10.44
CA MET A 1 -1.44 -12.68 10.74
C MET A 1 0.04 -12.57 10.39
N GLU A 2 0.91 -13.53 10.74
CA GLU A 2 2.34 -13.50 10.34
C GLU A 2 2.53 -13.39 8.81
N LYS A 3 1.72 -14.12 8.04
CA LYS A 3 1.73 -14.03 6.56
C LYS A 3 1.31 -12.67 6.01
N ALA A 4 0.37 -11.97 6.66
CA ALA A 4 -0.08 -10.64 6.21
C ALA A 4 1.05 -9.60 6.28
N SER A 5 2.03 -9.80 7.17
CA SER A 5 3.22 -8.95 7.31
C SER A 5 4.31 -9.27 6.30
N LEU A 6 4.36 -10.50 5.79
CA LEU A 6 5.39 -10.94 4.82
C LEU A 6 5.13 -10.44 3.40
N ILE A 7 3.86 -10.26 3.03
CA ILE A 7 3.46 -9.78 1.70
C ILE A 7 4.06 -8.39 1.39
N PRO A 8 3.86 -7.33 2.20
CA PRO A 8 4.45 -6.03 1.95
C PRO A 8 5.98 -6.06 1.96
N GLU A 9 6.60 -6.85 2.85
CA GLU A 9 8.07 -6.90 2.96
C GLU A 9 8.74 -7.50 1.73
N THR A 10 8.16 -8.55 1.14
CA THR A 10 8.67 -9.15 -0.09
C THR A 10 8.67 -8.15 -1.24
N SER A 11 7.56 -7.41 -1.39
CA SER A 11 7.43 -6.33 -2.38
C SER A 11 8.43 -5.19 -2.15
N ARG A 12 8.61 -4.74 -0.90
CA ARG A 12 9.59 -3.71 -0.54
C ARG A 12 11.02 -4.14 -0.87
N SER A 13 11.38 -5.39 -0.60
CA SER A 13 12.69 -5.95 -0.93
C SER A 13 12.94 -5.99 -2.45
N SER A 14 11.93 -6.42 -3.22
CA SER A 14 11.98 -6.41 -4.68
C SER A 14 12.15 -4.99 -5.24
N LEU A 15 11.39 -4.01 -4.72
CA LEU A 15 11.53 -2.60 -5.07
C LEU A 15 12.91 -2.05 -4.72
N ALA A 16 13.41 -2.35 -3.52
CA ALA A 16 14.73 -1.90 -3.07
C ALA A 16 15.85 -2.44 -3.96
N SER A 17 15.65 -3.62 -4.54
CA SER A 17 16.58 -4.24 -5.49
C SER A 17 16.40 -3.77 -6.94
N GLY A 18 15.40 -2.91 -7.22
CA GLY A 18 15.15 -2.37 -8.56
C GLY A 18 14.46 -3.33 -9.53
N HIS A 19 13.66 -4.29 -9.03
CA HIS A 19 12.98 -5.30 -9.86
C HIS A 19 11.49 -5.04 -10.09
N GLU A 20 11.00 -3.84 -9.72
CA GLU A 20 9.58 -3.51 -9.81
C GLU A 20 9.29 -2.63 -11.02
N PRO A 21 8.39 -3.06 -11.93
CA PRO A 21 8.11 -2.34 -13.16
C PRO A 21 7.26 -1.10 -12.90
N ASN A 22 7.64 0.01 -13.52
CA ASN A 22 6.89 1.25 -13.60
C ASN A 22 6.01 1.26 -14.87
N LYS A 23 5.01 2.14 -14.91
CA LYS A 23 4.05 2.21 -16.04
C LYS A 23 4.70 2.44 -17.41
N ASP A 24 5.79 3.20 -17.45
CA ASP A 24 6.51 3.53 -18.68
C ASP A 24 7.40 2.37 -19.20
N GLY A 25 7.34 1.20 -18.55
CA GLY A 25 8.16 0.03 -18.90
C GLY A 25 9.56 0.05 -18.31
N SER A 26 9.96 1.14 -17.65
CA SER A 26 11.20 1.18 -16.86
C SER A 26 11.05 0.40 -15.56
N MET A 27 12.17 0.00 -14.95
CA MET A 27 12.18 -0.47 -13.58
C MET A 27 12.31 0.72 -12.62
N ALA A 28 11.61 0.66 -11.49
CA ALA A 28 11.83 1.60 -10.41
C ALA A 28 13.29 1.51 -9.93
N PRO A 29 13.95 2.65 -9.62
CA PRO A 29 15.34 2.63 -9.21
C PRO A 29 15.51 1.91 -7.86
N PRO A 30 16.67 1.28 -7.61
CA PRO A 30 16.96 0.63 -6.35
C PRO A 30 16.95 1.64 -5.18
N ALA A 31 16.60 1.17 -4.00
CA ALA A 31 16.56 1.97 -2.78
C ALA A 31 17.75 1.64 -1.87
N THR A 32 18.39 2.66 -1.31
CA THR A 32 19.57 2.49 -0.45
C THR A 32 19.24 2.33 1.03
N ASN A 33 18.05 2.75 1.47
CA ASN A 33 17.62 2.68 2.87
C ASN A 33 16.13 2.36 2.99
N MET A 34 15.72 1.23 2.40
CA MET A 34 14.35 0.72 2.53
C MET A 34 14.20 0.01 3.86
N GLU A 35 13.49 0.63 4.81
CA GLU A 35 13.30 0.06 6.15
C GLU A 35 12.47 -1.23 6.12
N LYS A 36 12.79 -2.20 6.97
CA LYS A 36 11.99 -3.42 7.12
C LYS A 36 10.71 -3.12 7.90
N MET A 37 9.57 -3.59 7.41
CA MET A 37 8.32 -3.45 8.16
C MET A 37 8.29 -4.43 9.34
N VAL A 38 7.83 -3.93 10.49
CA VAL A 38 7.57 -4.74 11.69
C VAL A 38 6.08 -4.65 12.00
N TYR A 39 5.49 -5.79 12.30
CA TYR A 39 4.10 -5.87 12.68
C TYR A 39 3.90 -5.33 14.10
N ASP A 40 2.87 -4.51 14.27
CA ASP A 40 2.54 -3.86 15.53
C ASP A 40 1.04 -4.07 15.83
N CYS A 41 0.76 -4.76 16.92
CA CYS A 41 -0.61 -5.08 17.36
C CYS A 41 -1.44 -3.81 17.66
N SER A 42 -0.82 -2.71 18.07
CA SER A 42 -1.52 -1.44 18.32
C SER A 42 -1.99 -0.79 17.01
N VAL A 43 -1.20 -0.91 15.95
CA VAL A 43 -1.55 -0.45 14.59
C VAL A 43 -2.64 -1.33 14.02
N GLU A 44 -2.55 -2.66 14.19
CA GLU A 44 -3.62 -3.58 13.82
C GLU A 44 -4.94 -3.22 14.53
N ALA A 45 -4.92 -3.03 15.85
CA ALA A 45 -6.13 -2.69 16.60
C ALA A 45 -6.77 -1.38 16.07
N SER A 46 -5.95 -0.41 15.65
CA SER A 46 -6.44 0.80 14.98
C SER A 46 -7.08 0.51 13.63
N ALA A 47 -6.46 -0.34 12.80
CA ALA A 47 -6.98 -0.73 11.49
C ALA A 47 -8.28 -1.54 11.63
N GLN A 48 -8.35 -2.46 12.60
CA GLN A 48 -9.53 -3.27 12.88
C GLN A 48 -10.71 -2.40 13.34
N ARG A 49 -10.47 -1.38 14.19
CA ARG A 49 -11.51 -0.40 14.56
C ARG A 49 -12.09 0.31 13.33
N SER A 50 -11.25 0.72 12.39
CA SER A 50 -11.67 1.34 11.13
C SER A 50 -12.49 0.35 10.28
N ALA A 51 -11.99 -0.88 10.10
CA ALA A 51 -12.66 -1.94 9.34
C ALA A 51 -14.05 -2.28 9.89
N ASN A 52 -14.20 -2.34 11.22
CA ASN A 52 -15.48 -2.63 11.89
C ASN A 52 -16.58 -1.59 11.61
N THR A 53 -16.24 -0.40 11.10
CA THR A 53 -17.25 0.60 10.70
C THR A 53 -17.94 0.25 9.37
N CYS A 54 -17.38 -0.67 8.60
CA CYS A 54 -17.87 -1.11 7.29
C CYS A 54 -18.09 0.03 6.27
N THR A 55 -17.44 1.19 6.46
CA THR A 55 -17.58 2.34 5.54
C THR A 55 -16.76 2.19 4.26
N GLY A 56 -15.65 1.46 4.34
CA GLY A 56 -14.68 1.34 3.26
C GLY A 56 -13.96 2.65 2.90
N GLN A 57 -14.06 3.65 3.77
CA GLN A 57 -13.44 4.97 3.63
C GLN A 57 -12.22 5.10 4.54
N LEU A 58 -11.46 6.19 4.35
CA LEU A 58 -10.43 6.54 5.31
C LEU A 58 -11.05 6.88 6.66
N SER A 59 -10.51 6.31 7.73
CA SER A 59 -10.84 6.72 9.10
C SER A 59 -10.41 8.16 9.36
N ASP A 60 -11.13 8.83 10.27
CA ASP A 60 -10.78 10.18 10.72
C ASP A 60 -9.34 10.19 11.27
N PRO A 61 -8.45 11.08 10.81
CA PRO A 61 -7.07 11.14 11.28
C PRO A 61 -6.91 11.25 12.81
N SER A 62 -7.87 11.87 13.50
CA SER A 62 -7.88 11.98 14.97
C SER A 62 -8.00 10.62 15.67
N THR A 63 -8.56 9.61 15.00
CA THR A 63 -8.72 8.24 15.53
C THR A 63 -7.48 7.37 15.36
N ARG A 64 -6.48 7.86 14.60
CA ARG A 64 -5.24 7.15 14.27
C ARG A 64 -4.04 8.10 14.24
N PRO A 65 -3.73 8.78 15.36
CA PRO A 65 -2.66 9.78 15.41
C PRO A 65 -1.32 9.19 15.00
N GLY A 66 -0.60 9.87 14.11
CA GLY A 66 0.69 9.40 13.59
C GLY A 66 0.61 8.30 12.51
N LEU A 67 -0.55 7.67 12.31
CA LEU A 67 -0.71 6.58 11.35
C LEU A 67 -1.29 7.06 10.02
N LYS A 68 -0.83 6.43 8.94
CA LYS A 68 -1.43 6.55 7.60
C LYS A 68 -2.18 5.26 7.27
N GLU A 69 -3.16 5.37 6.39
CA GLU A 69 -4.08 4.27 6.09
C GLU A 69 -4.25 4.06 4.59
N ASN A 70 -4.46 2.80 4.21
CA ASN A 70 -4.90 2.36 2.89
C ASN A 70 -6.18 1.52 3.06
N PRO A 71 -7.36 2.02 2.66
CA PRO A 71 -8.58 1.21 2.68
C PRO A 71 -8.69 0.36 1.40
N ASN A 72 -9.32 -0.81 1.54
CA ASN A 72 -9.77 -1.60 0.41
C ASN A 72 -11.11 -2.27 0.71
N ASN A 73 -12.01 -2.21 -0.27
CA ASN A 73 -13.30 -2.89 -0.19
C ASN A 73 -13.23 -4.13 -1.07
N ILE A 74 -13.63 -5.25 -0.48
CA ILE A 74 -13.73 -6.55 -1.12
C ILE A 74 -15.17 -7.00 -0.87
N TYR A 75 -15.85 -7.36 -1.95
CA TYR A 75 -17.25 -7.79 -1.90
C TYR A 75 -17.40 -9.32 -2.00
N ASP A 76 -16.31 -10.01 -2.30
CA ASP A 76 -16.26 -11.45 -2.28
C ASP A 76 -16.10 -11.93 -0.83
N MET A 77 -17.21 -12.37 -0.25
CA MET A 77 -17.29 -12.87 1.13
C MET A 77 -16.79 -14.30 1.28
N SER A 78 -16.41 -14.98 0.18
CA SER A 78 -15.85 -16.33 0.23
C SER A 78 -14.36 -16.36 0.55
N LEU A 79 -13.67 -15.21 0.42
CA LEU A 79 -12.24 -15.12 0.70
C LEU A 79 -11.95 -15.24 2.19
N SER A 80 -10.89 -15.98 2.51
CA SER A 80 -10.24 -15.90 3.81
C SER A 80 -9.66 -14.50 4.07
N PRO A 81 -9.43 -14.12 5.34
CA PRO A 81 -8.75 -12.87 5.67
C PRO A 81 -7.37 -12.74 5.00
N GLU A 82 -6.64 -13.86 4.85
CA GLU A 82 -5.36 -13.91 4.17
C GLU A 82 -5.49 -13.59 2.67
N GLU A 83 -6.41 -14.24 1.96
CA GLU A 83 -6.65 -13.96 0.54
C GLU A 83 -7.14 -12.52 0.31
N ALA A 84 -7.98 -12.02 1.22
CA ALA A 84 -8.43 -10.64 1.20
C ALA A 84 -7.26 -9.65 1.38
N ALA A 85 -6.32 -9.97 2.29
CA ALA A 85 -5.10 -9.17 2.49
C ALA A 85 -4.18 -9.21 1.27
N GLU A 86 -3.96 -10.38 0.67
CA GLU A 86 -3.18 -10.55 -0.57
C GLU A 86 -3.77 -9.74 -1.72
N GLN A 87 -5.09 -9.79 -1.90
CA GLN A 87 -5.79 -9.04 -2.94
C GLN A 87 -5.68 -7.52 -2.70
N ALA A 88 -5.84 -7.06 -1.46
CA ALA A 88 -5.67 -5.65 -1.10
C ALA A 88 -4.25 -5.15 -1.40
N MET A 89 -3.24 -5.94 -0.99
CA MET A 89 -1.83 -5.64 -1.23
C MET A 89 -1.49 -5.59 -2.73
N SER A 90 -1.91 -6.59 -3.50
CA SER A 90 -1.74 -6.61 -4.96
C SER A 90 -2.36 -5.38 -5.63
N LYS A 91 -3.55 -4.98 -5.18
CA LYS A 91 -4.22 -3.78 -5.69
C LYS A 91 -3.45 -2.50 -5.34
N TRP A 92 -2.96 -2.36 -4.12
CA TRP A 92 -2.21 -1.17 -3.69
C TRP A 92 -0.86 -1.08 -4.38
N TRP A 93 -0.10 -2.18 -4.39
CA TRP A 93 1.22 -2.27 -4.98
C TRP A 93 1.20 -2.07 -6.50
N GLY A 94 0.26 -2.72 -7.19
CA GLY A 94 0.11 -2.64 -8.64
C GLY A 94 -0.22 -1.24 -9.18
N GLN A 95 -0.45 -0.23 -8.32
CA GLN A 95 -0.51 1.16 -8.77
C GLN A 95 0.81 1.60 -9.42
N LEU A 96 1.97 1.07 -8.99
CA LEU A 96 3.25 1.40 -9.62
C LEU A 96 3.24 1.01 -11.11
N ALA A 97 3.00 -0.27 -11.41
CA ALA A 97 2.98 -0.77 -12.78
C ALA A 97 1.83 -0.18 -13.63
N ARG A 98 0.65 0.07 -13.04
CA ARG A 98 -0.52 0.56 -13.79
C ARG A 98 -0.53 2.07 -14.01
N ASN A 99 -0.13 2.83 -13.00
CA ASN A 99 -0.34 4.29 -12.95
C ASN A 99 0.96 5.08 -13.01
N GLY A 100 2.05 4.46 -12.60
CA GLY A 100 3.40 4.97 -12.72
C GLY A 100 3.75 6.06 -11.73
N VAL A 101 5.01 6.11 -11.30
CA VAL A 101 5.58 7.23 -10.54
C VAL A 101 6.66 7.91 -11.37
N PRO A 102 6.99 9.19 -11.11
CA PRO A 102 8.14 9.81 -11.74
C PRO A 102 9.41 8.99 -11.49
N SER A 103 10.31 8.90 -12.47
CA SER A 103 11.53 8.08 -12.39
C SER A 103 12.48 8.48 -11.25
N ASN A 104 12.40 9.72 -10.78
CA ASN A 104 13.13 10.20 -9.61
C ASN A 104 12.46 9.85 -8.26
N MET A 105 11.38 9.06 -8.27
CA MET A 105 10.62 8.60 -7.10
C MET A 105 10.07 9.71 -6.20
N LEU A 106 10.02 10.96 -6.66
CA LEU A 106 9.54 12.10 -5.89
C LEU A 106 8.01 12.10 -5.77
N PHE A 107 7.50 11.99 -4.55
CA PHE A 107 6.07 12.14 -4.26
C PHE A 107 5.67 13.60 -4.08
N SER A 108 5.57 14.33 -5.20
CA SER A 108 5.21 15.75 -5.22
C SER A 108 3.71 15.99 -5.01
N SER A 109 3.32 17.26 -4.80
CA SER A 109 1.91 17.66 -4.77
C SER A 109 1.16 17.26 -6.05
N ALA A 110 1.79 17.42 -7.22
CA ALA A 110 1.19 17.00 -8.49
C ALA A 110 0.94 15.49 -8.54
N VAL A 111 1.86 14.67 -8.00
CA VAL A 111 1.67 13.21 -7.91
C VAL A 111 0.57 12.85 -6.92
N ARG A 112 0.51 13.54 -5.77
CA ARG A 112 -0.52 13.33 -4.73
C ARG A 112 -1.93 13.56 -5.23
N HIS A 113 -2.14 14.59 -6.05
CA HIS A 113 -3.46 15.03 -6.49
C HIS A 113 -3.87 14.52 -7.88
N ARG A 114 -3.16 13.51 -8.43
CA ARG A 114 -3.60 12.81 -9.64
C ARG A 114 -5.01 12.24 -9.42
N GLN A 115 -5.85 12.36 -10.43
CA GLN A 115 -7.22 11.83 -10.37
C GLN A 115 -7.26 10.35 -10.76
N PRO A 116 -8.25 9.59 -10.27
CA PRO A 116 -8.52 8.25 -10.77
C PRO A 116 -8.62 8.22 -12.31
N PRO A 117 -8.10 7.18 -12.98
CA PRO A 117 -7.50 5.97 -12.40
C PRO A 117 -6.02 6.11 -12.03
N ASN A 118 -5.37 7.25 -12.27
CA ASN A 118 -3.90 7.43 -12.21
C ASN A 118 -3.33 7.69 -10.79
N THR A 119 -4.06 7.35 -9.73
CA THR A 119 -3.62 7.57 -8.34
C THR A 119 -2.53 6.57 -7.94
N VAL A 120 -1.53 7.03 -7.18
CA VAL A 120 -0.43 6.17 -6.65
C VAL A 120 -0.30 6.27 -5.13
N THR A 121 -1.30 6.84 -4.47
CA THR A 121 -1.28 7.16 -3.03
C THR A 121 -1.33 5.93 -2.13
N ARG A 122 -1.64 4.75 -2.66
CA ARG A 122 -1.64 3.51 -1.88
C ARG A 122 -0.28 2.83 -1.97
N PHE A 123 0.26 2.67 -3.17
CA PHE A 123 1.65 2.20 -3.40
C PHE A 123 2.66 3.03 -2.60
N THR A 124 2.56 4.36 -2.68
CA THR A 124 3.52 5.27 -2.02
C THR A 124 3.56 5.18 -0.49
N LYS A 125 2.56 4.57 0.15
CA LYS A 125 2.55 4.30 1.60
C LYS A 125 3.06 2.89 1.95
N VAL A 126 3.09 1.97 0.99
CA VAL A 126 3.60 0.61 1.18
C VAL A 126 5.11 0.55 0.91
N LYS A 127 5.60 1.40 0.00
CA LYS A 127 7.02 1.52 -0.38
C LYS A 127 7.90 2.21 0.67
#